data_AF-A0A1B6F550-F1
#
_entry.id   AF-A0A1B6F550-F1
#
_cell.length_a   1.000
_cell.length_b   1.000
_cell.length_c   1.000
_cell.angle_alpha   90.00
_cell.angle_beta   90.00
_cell.angle_gamma   90.00
#
_symmetry.space_group_name_H-M   'P 1'
#
loop_
_entity.id
_entity.type
_entity.pdbx_description
1 polymer ?
#
loop_
_entity_poly.entity_id
_entity_poly.type
_entity_poly.pdbx_seq_one_letter_code
_entity_poly.pdbx_strand_id
1 'polypeptide(L)'
;MVVTHLDKIQEQCFDWGRERVQFEDNNNHNEDYDLLPDEQEYSSNNQSISNISDSKCKNLFQKYTIVWRNVTLFALLHLAALYGFYLIFTSAKLLTTLYAIFLYKCGGLGITAGAHRLWAHKSYKAKTPLKIILLIFNTLAFQDAVLIWARDHRVHHKYSETNADPHNAKNGFFFSHVGWLLCKKHEDVKTKGKNIDLSDLENDKLLTFQKKYYLILMPLICFILPTIVPYYYWNETFINSLFVATFLRYAFTLNITWLVNSAAHIWGHKPYDKNINPVENISVAIFALGEGWHNYHHTFPWDYKTAELKYYFNFTTVFINFFAKIGWAYDLKTVSKEMIEMRVKRTGDGSHPVWGWGDKDQPKDEISKATIL
;
A
#
# COMPACT_ATOMS: atom_id res chain seq x y z
N MET A 1 23.62 -3.20 25.85
CA MET A 1 22.46 -3.86 26.49
C MET A 1 21.13 -3.16 26.19
N VAL A 2 21.06 -1.82 26.08
CA VAL A 2 19.84 -1.07 25.71
C VAL A 2 19.45 -1.23 24.22
N VAL A 3 20.44 -1.34 23.32
CA VAL A 3 20.22 -1.43 21.86
C VAL A 3 19.47 -2.72 21.46
N THR A 4 19.83 -3.86 22.04
CA THR A 4 19.19 -5.16 21.78
C THR A 4 17.77 -5.27 22.36
N HIS A 5 17.40 -4.38 23.29
CA HIS A 5 16.06 -4.32 23.85
C HIS A 5 15.12 -3.50 22.95
N LEU A 6 15.61 -2.40 22.36
CA LEU A 6 14.83 -1.59 21.41
C LEU A 6 14.52 -2.34 20.11
N ASP A 7 15.44 -3.15 19.59
CA ASP A 7 15.19 -3.97 18.39
C ASP A 7 14.09 -5.02 18.65
N LYS A 8 14.11 -5.66 19.83
CA LYS A 8 13.05 -6.59 20.27
C LYS A 8 11.71 -5.91 20.50
N ILE A 9 11.70 -4.68 21.02
CA ILE A 9 10.48 -3.88 21.21
C ILE A 9 9.96 -3.41 19.85
N GLN A 10 10.82 -3.07 18.89
CA GLN A 10 10.42 -2.70 17.53
C GLN A 10 9.80 -3.87 16.76
N GLU A 11 10.34 -5.07 16.95
CA GLU A 11 9.74 -6.30 16.42
C GLU A 11 8.41 -6.63 17.10
N GLN A 12 8.20 -6.29 18.38
CA GLN A 12 7.00 -6.64 19.17
C GLN A 12 5.88 -5.57 19.20
N CYS A 13 6.23 -4.29 19.12
CA CYS A 13 5.30 -3.16 19.26
C CYS A 13 4.44 -2.92 18.02
N PHE A 14 4.97 -3.23 16.84
CA PHE A 14 4.23 -3.24 15.56
C PHE A 14 4.32 -4.59 14.87
N ASP A 15 4.31 -5.64 15.69
CA ASP A 15 4.05 -6.96 15.18
C ASP A 15 2.56 -7.10 14.87
N TRP A 16 2.17 -6.81 13.63
CA TRP A 16 0.85 -7.18 13.08
C TRP A 16 0.73 -8.71 12.89
N GLY A 17 1.27 -9.50 13.84
CA GLY A 17 1.15 -10.95 13.91
C GLY A 17 2.33 -11.81 13.43
N ARG A 18 3.60 -11.45 13.68
CA ARG A 18 4.71 -12.42 13.68
C ARG A 18 4.89 -13.04 15.08
N GLU A 19 5.54 -14.19 15.11
CA GLU A 19 6.04 -14.84 16.32
C GLU A 19 7.52 -15.17 16.08
N ARG A 20 8.31 -15.20 17.17
CA ARG A 20 9.71 -15.64 17.16
C ARG A 20 9.78 -17.12 16.77
N VAL A 21 10.62 -17.47 15.80
CA VAL A 21 11.02 -18.85 15.55
C VAL A 21 12.45 -19.02 16.07
N GLN A 22 12.63 -19.89 17.07
CA GLN A 22 13.94 -20.44 17.42
C GLN A 22 14.27 -21.55 16.41
N PHE A 23 15.51 -21.57 15.95
CA PHE A 23 16.01 -22.54 14.98
C PHE A 23 16.51 -23.79 15.72
N GLU A 24 16.01 -24.96 15.31
CA GLU A 24 16.72 -26.22 15.42
C GLU A 24 17.02 -26.68 13.99
N ASP A 25 18.30 -26.78 13.66
CA ASP A 25 18.79 -27.38 12.42
C ASP A 25 18.65 -28.90 12.52
N ASN A 26 18.01 -29.52 11.53
CA ASN A 26 18.19 -30.94 11.27
C ASN A 26 18.29 -31.18 9.76
N ASN A 27 19.53 -31.32 9.31
CA ASN A 27 19.87 -31.97 8.05
C ASN A 27 19.59 -33.47 8.18
N ASN A 28 18.95 -34.07 7.18
CA ASN A 28 19.32 -35.39 6.68
C ASN A 28 18.72 -35.64 5.29
N HIS A 29 19.62 -35.78 4.33
CA HIS A 29 19.35 -36.41 3.03
C HIS A 29 19.33 -37.93 3.19
N ASN A 30 18.51 -38.60 2.39
CA ASN A 30 18.82 -39.90 1.79
C ASN A 30 17.96 -40.10 0.54
N GLU A 31 18.62 -40.55 -0.53
CA GLU A 31 18.08 -40.96 -1.83
C GLU A 31 17.66 -42.44 -1.77
N ASP A 32 16.69 -42.87 -2.58
CA ASP A 32 16.74 -44.17 -3.28
C ASP A 32 15.66 -44.32 -4.38
N TYR A 33 15.95 -45.22 -5.33
CA TYR A 33 15.46 -45.32 -6.72
C TYR A 33 14.15 -46.13 -6.97
N ASP A 34 13.60 -45.87 -8.17
CA ASP A 34 12.52 -46.47 -8.99
C ASP A 34 11.93 -47.86 -8.72
N LEU A 35 10.62 -48.04 -9.03
CA LEU A 35 10.00 -49.15 -9.80
C LEU A 35 8.51 -48.84 -10.16
N LEU A 36 8.06 -49.23 -11.36
CA LEU A 36 6.72 -49.02 -11.98
C LEU A 36 5.76 -50.24 -11.75
N PRO A 37 4.45 -50.16 -12.08
CA PRO A 37 3.34 -50.58 -11.19
C PRO A 37 2.69 -51.93 -11.53
N ASP A 38 1.99 -52.53 -10.56
CA ASP A 38 1.12 -53.69 -10.73
C ASP A 38 -0.31 -53.45 -10.18
N GLU A 39 -1.24 -54.20 -10.78
CA GLU A 39 -2.71 -54.08 -10.80
C GLU A 39 -3.43 -54.11 -9.43
N GLN A 40 -3.49 -52.98 -8.73
CA GLN A 40 -4.43 -52.73 -7.61
C GLN A 40 -5.25 -51.43 -7.77
N GLU A 41 -5.37 -50.92 -8.99
CA GLU A 41 -5.73 -49.52 -9.27
C GLU A 41 -7.24 -49.20 -9.35
N TYR A 42 -8.12 -50.07 -8.82
CA TYR A 42 -9.57 -49.83 -8.89
C TYR A 42 -10.28 -49.62 -7.55
N SER A 43 -9.63 -49.91 -6.41
CA SER A 43 -10.21 -49.68 -5.07
C SER A 43 -9.57 -48.50 -4.33
N SER A 44 -8.29 -48.22 -4.59
CA SER A 44 -7.55 -47.08 -4.03
C SER A 44 -8.00 -45.72 -4.59
N ASN A 45 -8.59 -45.71 -5.79
CA ASN A 45 -9.04 -44.48 -6.45
C ASN A 45 -10.25 -43.83 -5.78
N ASN A 46 -11.14 -44.59 -5.13
CA ASN A 46 -12.28 -43.96 -4.44
C ASN A 46 -11.89 -43.36 -3.08
N GLN A 47 -10.86 -43.90 -2.41
CA GLN A 47 -10.29 -43.30 -1.21
C GLN A 47 -9.36 -42.12 -1.51
N SER A 48 -8.63 -42.16 -2.64
CA SER A 48 -7.83 -41.01 -3.07
C SER A 48 -8.72 -39.87 -3.57
N ILE A 49 -9.80 -40.16 -4.31
CA ILE A 49 -10.77 -39.15 -4.79
C ILE A 49 -11.56 -38.52 -3.64
N SER A 50 -11.96 -39.30 -2.62
CA SER A 50 -12.62 -38.74 -1.42
C SER A 50 -11.68 -37.90 -0.57
N ASN A 51 -10.41 -38.30 -0.44
CA ASN A 51 -9.38 -37.49 0.24
C ASN A 51 -8.96 -36.24 -0.57
N ILE A 52 -9.01 -36.30 -1.90
CA ILE A 52 -8.79 -35.15 -2.79
C ILE A 52 -9.99 -34.20 -2.74
N SER A 53 -11.23 -34.69 -2.65
CA SER A 53 -12.41 -33.84 -2.47
C SER A 53 -12.46 -33.23 -1.07
N ASP A 54 -12.10 -33.98 -0.03
CA ASP A 54 -12.05 -33.47 1.34
C ASP A 54 -10.89 -32.50 1.57
N SER A 55 -9.74 -32.68 0.92
CA SER A 55 -8.63 -31.71 0.96
C SER A 55 -8.88 -30.46 0.10
N LYS A 56 -9.60 -30.59 -1.03
CA LYS A 56 -10.08 -29.42 -1.81
C LYS A 56 -11.16 -28.65 -1.05
N CYS A 57 -12.09 -29.32 -0.35
CA CYS A 57 -13.12 -28.68 0.45
C CYS A 57 -12.59 -28.09 1.77
N LYS A 58 -11.57 -28.69 2.39
CA LYS A 58 -10.91 -28.14 3.59
C LYS A 58 -10.06 -26.89 3.32
N ASN A 59 -9.68 -26.61 2.07
CA ASN A 59 -8.90 -25.42 1.71
C ASN A 59 -9.74 -24.15 1.49
N LEU A 60 -11.07 -24.22 1.61
CA LEU A 60 -11.94 -23.06 1.32
C LEU A 60 -11.97 -21.99 2.42
N PHE A 61 -11.43 -22.27 3.61
CA PHE A 61 -11.34 -21.29 4.69
C PHE A 61 -9.93 -21.26 5.25
N GLN A 62 -9.13 -20.32 4.77
CA GLN A 62 -7.90 -19.96 5.46
C GLN A 62 -8.26 -19.55 6.90
N LYS A 63 -7.81 -20.33 7.88
CA LYS A 63 -8.07 -20.05 9.30
C LYS A 63 -7.24 -18.85 9.74
N TYR A 64 -7.88 -17.69 9.86
CA TYR A 64 -7.24 -16.49 10.36
C TYR A 64 -7.03 -16.59 11.87
N THR A 65 -5.79 -16.36 12.32
CA THR A 65 -5.49 -16.17 13.74
C THR A 65 -5.60 -14.69 14.07
N ILE A 66 -6.67 -14.31 14.77
CA ILE A 66 -6.96 -12.91 15.12
C ILE A 66 -5.97 -12.38 16.17
N VAL A 67 -5.49 -11.16 15.96
CA VAL A 67 -4.65 -10.42 16.89
C VAL A 67 -5.51 -9.39 17.62
N TRP A 68 -6.14 -9.81 18.72
CA TRP A 68 -7.13 -9.00 19.46
C TRP A 68 -6.61 -7.65 19.94
N ARG A 69 -5.31 -7.53 20.23
CA ARG A 69 -4.67 -6.23 20.51
C ARG A 69 -4.92 -5.22 19.39
N ASN A 70 -4.75 -5.63 18.14
CA ASN A 70 -4.88 -4.76 16.98
C ASN A 70 -6.35 -4.41 16.74
N VAL A 71 -7.25 -5.38 16.92
CA VAL A 71 -8.71 -5.16 16.87
C VAL A 71 -9.11 -4.06 17.86
N THR A 72 -8.69 -4.18 19.12
CA THR A 72 -9.01 -3.19 20.15
C THR A 72 -8.42 -1.81 19.82
N LEU A 73 -7.14 -1.74 19.44
CA LEU A 73 -6.49 -0.47 19.13
C LEU A 73 -7.12 0.24 17.92
N PHE A 74 -7.45 -0.49 16.85
CA PHE A 74 -8.14 0.10 15.71
C PHE A 74 -9.58 0.50 16.06
N ALA A 75 -10.31 -0.31 16.83
CA ALA A 75 -11.65 0.07 17.27
C ALA A 75 -11.63 1.38 18.07
N LEU A 76 -10.72 1.50 19.04
CA LEU A 76 -10.54 2.72 19.83
C LEU A 76 -10.13 3.92 18.97
N LEU A 77 -9.20 3.74 18.03
CA LEU A 77 -8.79 4.79 17.11
C LEU A 77 -9.96 5.31 16.27
N HIS A 78 -10.79 4.42 15.73
CA HIS A 78 -11.93 4.82 14.89
C HIS A 78 -13.05 5.46 15.72
N LEU A 79 -13.29 5.00 16.95
CA LEU A 79 -14.22 5.67 17.87
C LEU A 79 -13.72 7.08 18.24
N ALA A 80 -12.43 7.23 18.51
CA ALA A 80 -11.82 8.54 18.74
C ALA A 80 -11.92 9.44 17.50
N ALA A 81 -11.70 8.90 16.30
CA ALA A 81 -11.85 9.64 15.05
C ALA A 81 -13.30 10.11 14.83
N LEU A 82 -14.30 9.27 15.11
CA LEU A 82 -15.72 9.66 15.04
C LEU A 82 -16.03 10.81 15.99
N TYR A 83 -15.49 10.77 17.22
CA TYR A 83 -15.63 11.89 18.15
C TYR A 83 -14.90 13.15 17.64
N GLY A 84 -13.70 13.02 17.08
CA GLY A 84 -12.99 14.12 16.42
C GLY A 84 -13.79 14.73 15.27
N PHE A 85 -14.46 13.91 14.48
CA PHE A 85 -15.32 14.39 13.39
C PHE A 85 -16.50 15.21 13.93
N TYR A 86 -17.14 14.75 15.00
CA TYR A 86 -18.17 15.52 15.70
C TYR A 86 -17.62 16.87 16.24
N LEU A 87 -16.39 16.90 16.77
CA LEU A 87 -15.77 18.13 17.28
C LEU A 87 -15.50 19.19 16.20
N ILE A 88 -15.23 18.78 14.95
CA ILE A 88 -15.07 19.71 13.82
C ILE A 88 -16.29 20.63 13.67
N PHE A 89 -17.50 20.11 13.92
CA PHE A 89 -18.75 20.85 13.71
C PHE A 89 -19.28 21.54 14.96
N THR A 90 -18.71 21.26 16.14
CA THR A 90 -19.27 21.71 17.41
C THR A 90 -18.36 22.65 18.19
N SER A 91 -17.04 22.43 18.19
CA SER A 91 -16.14 23.21 19.04
C SER A 91 -14.73 23.44 18.50
N ALA A 92 -14.26 22.65 17.53
CA ALA A 92 -12.91 22.82 16.99
C ALA A 92 -12.80 24.09 16.16
N LYS A 93 -11.69 24.81 16.32
CA LYS A 93 -11.39 26.00 15.52
C LYS A 93 -11.11 25.57 14.08
N LEU A 94 -11.53 26.39 13.12
CA LEU A 94 -11.28 26.16 11.70
C LEU A 94 -9.79 25.93 11.39
N LEU A 95 -8.90 26.67 12.06
CA LEU A 95 -7.45 26.53 11.88
C LEU A 95 -6.94 25.13 12.27
N THR A 96 -7.52 24.50 13.30
CA THR A 96 -7.20 23.12 13.70
C THR A 96 -7.60 22.12 12.63
N THR A 97 -8.77 22.31 12.01
CA THR A 97 -9.22 21.48 10.89
C THR A 97 -8.34 21.64 9.66
N LEU A 98 -7.97 22.88 9.30
CA LEU A 98 -7.05 23.15 8.19
C LEU A 98 -5.66 22.56 8.45
N TYR A 99 -5.17 22.64 9.69
CA TYR A 99 -3.92 22.01 10.11
C TYR A 99 -3.99 20.48 10.02
N ALA A 100 -5.09 19.86 10.44
CA ALA A 100 -5.32 18.42 10.28
C ALA A 100 -5.28 18.00 8.79
N ILE A 101 -5.96 18.75 7.91
CA ILE A 101 -5.92 18.51 6.46
C ILE A 101 -4.51 18.65 5.90
N PHE A 102 -3.77 19.68 6.33
CA PHE A 102 -2.36 19.86 5.95
C PHE A 102 -1.50 18.67 6.36
N LEU A 103 -1.60 18.22 7.63
CA LEU A 103 -0.85 17.06 8.12
C LEU A 103 -1.24 15.76 7.40
N TYR A 104 -2.52 15.57 7.06
CA TYR A 104 -2.97 14.45 6.24
C TYR A 104 -2.27 14.46 4.86
N LYS A 105 -2.20 15.61 4.18
CA LYS A 105 -1.49 15.71 2.90
C LYS A 105 0.01 15.44 3.05
N CYS A 106 0.64 15.98 4.10
CA CYS A 106 2.04 15.70 4.40
C CYS A 106 2.27 14.20 4.62
N GLY A 107 1.49 13.56 5.50
CA GLY A 107 1.55 12.12 5.73
C GLY A 107 1.34 11.30 4.45
N GLY A 108 0.31 11.67 3.67
CA GLY A 108 0.03 11.07 2.36
C GLY A 108 1.22 11.17 1.40
N LEU A 109 1.90 12.33 1.31
CA LEU A 109 3.12 12.49 0.51
C LEU A 109 4.28 11.64 1.01
N GLY A 110 4.39 11.44 2.33
CA GLY A 110 5.38 10.54 2.94
C GLY A 110 5.21 9.07 2.50
N ILE A 111 3.95 8.64 2.31
CA ILE A 111 3.64 7.32 1.74
C ILE A 111 3.86 7.32 0.24
N THR A 112 3.18 8.21 -0.48
CA THR A 112 3.08 8.19 -1.95
C THR A 112 4.37 8.60 -2.66
N ALA A 113 4.88 9.82 -2.42
CA ALA A 113 6.16 10.26 -2.99
C ALA A 113 7.33 9.50 -2.35
N GLY A 114 7.27 9.27 -1.04
CA GLY A 114 8.32 8.58 -0.27
C GLY A 114 8.27 7.06 -0.39
N ALA A 115 7.61 6.42 0.57
CA ALA A 115 7.65 4.96 0.79
C ALA A 115 7.38 4.17 -0.51
N HIS A 116 6.41 4.62 -1.29
CA HIS A 116 5.94 4.01 -2.52
C HIS A 116 6.83 4.30 -3.72
N ARG A 117 6.76 5.50 -4.29
CA ARG A 117 7.41 5.83 -5.56
C ARG A 117 8.95 5.87 -5.45
N LEU A 118 9.48 6.53 -4.42
CA LEU A 118 10.93 6.68 -4.22
C LEU A 118 11.59 5.37 -3.77
N TRP A 119 11.12 4.79 -2.65
CA TRP A 119 11.85 3.69 -2.00
C TRP A 119 11.38 2.30 -2.45
N ALA A 120 10.07 2.03 -2.54
CA ALA A 120 9.60 0.72 -3.00
C ALA A 120 9.90 0.50 -4.49
N HIS A 121 9.62 1.49 -5.34
CA HIS A 121 9.70 1.36 -6.80
C HIS A 121 10.93 1.98 -7.47
N LYS A 122 11.71 2.82 -6.78
CA LYS A 122 12.89 3.49 -7.35
C LYS A 122 12.56 4.27 -8.63
N SER A 123 11.34 4.80 -8.73
CA SER A 123 10.84 5.45 -9.95
C SER A 123 11.47 6.83 -10.19
N TYR A 124 12.08 7.42 -9.16
CA TYR A 124 12.93 8.59 -9.26
C TYR A 124 14.03 8.57 -8.18
N LYS A 125 14.98 9.51 -8.26
CA LYS A 125 16.02 9.73 -7.25
C LYS A 125 15.81 11.06 -6.55
N ALA A 126 16.15 11.11 -5.25
CA ALA A 126 16.02 12.29 -4.42
C ALA A 126 17.35 12.63 -3.74
N LYS A 127 17.65 13.93 -3.64
CA LYS A 127 18.73 14.46 -2.79
C LYS A 127 18.34 14.37 -1.31
N THR A 128 19.35 14.39 -0.44
CA THR A 128 19.21 14.25 1.01
C THR A 128 18.13 15.14 1.65
N PRO A 129 17.99 16.44 1.29
CA PRO A 129 16.96 17.29 1.88
C PRO A 129 15.53 16.77 1.63
N LEU A 130 15.23 16.36 0.39
CA LEU A 130 13.92 15.79 0.06
C LEU A 130 13.70 14.44 0.76
N LYS A 131 14.73 13.59 0.83
CA LYS A 131 14.65 12.31 1.56
C LYS A 131 14.29 12.53 3.03
N ILE A 132 14.89 13.52 3.69
CA ILE A 132 14.60 13.86 5.10
C ILE A 132 13.15 14.31 5.25
N ILE A 133 12.67 15.21 4.38
CA ILE A 133 11.26 15.68 4.41
C ILE A 133 10.30 14.48 4.27
N LEU A 134 10.54 13.61 3.28
CA LEU A 134 9.70 12.44 3.03
C LEU A 134 9.75 11.43 4.18
N LEU A 135 10.87 11.29 4.89
CA LEU A 135 10.96 10.44 6.07
C LEU A 135 10.17 10.98 7.26
N ILE A 136 10.23 12.29 7.50
CA ILE A 136 9.42 12.94 8.54
C ILE A 136 7.93 12.75 8.21
N PHE A 137 7.56 12.98 6.95
CA PHE A 137 6.20 12.79 6.46
C PHE A 137 5.74 11.33 6.55
N ASN A 138 6.58 10.36 6.22
CA ASN A 138 6.24 8.94 6.40
C ASN A 138 6.05 8.60 7.89
N THR A 139 6.88 9.16 8.76
CA THR A 139 6.77 8.95 10.22
C THR A 139 5.47 9.56 10.78
N LEU A 140 5.02 10.70 10.23
CA LEU A 140 3.70 11.30 10.52
C LEU A 140 2.53 10.41 10.06
N ALA A 141 2.71 9.68 8.95
CA ALA A 141 1.70 8.79 8.42
C ALA A 141 1.49 7.53 9.28
N PHE A 142 2.54 7.09 9.99
CA PHE A 142 2.54 5.94 10.89
C PHE A 142 1.98 4.67 10.23
N GLN A 143 2.60 4.27 9.11
CA GLN A 143 2.30 3.02 8.41
C GLN A 143 3.54 2.13 8.36
N ASP A 144 4.14 1.90 9.53
CA ASP A 144 5.48 1.33 9.68
C ASP A 144 6.64 2.16 9.08
N ALA A 145 7.86 1.83 9.50
CA ALA A 145 9.07 2.41 8.94
C ALA A 145 9.19 2.09 7.45
N VAL A 146 9.74 3.02 6.66
CA VAL A 146 9.82 2.92 5.19
C VAL A 146 10.38 1.57 4.73
N LEU A 147 11.42 1.06 5.38
CA LEU A 147 12.05 -0.22 5.01
C LEU A 147 11.07 -1.39 5.11
N ILE A 148 10.24 -1.42 6.16
CA ILE A 148 9.24 -2.49 6.39
C ILE A 148 8.10 -2.33 5.39
N TRP A 149 7.60 -1.11 5.23
CA TRP A 149 6.53 -0.80 4.28
C TRP A 149 6.92 -1.17 2.85
N ALA A 150 8.11 -0.75 2.41
CA ALA A 150 8.62 -1.01 1.07
C ALA A 150 8.86 -2.50 0.81
N ARG A 151 9.29 -3.28 1.83
CA ARG A 151 9.35 -4.74 1.70
C ARG A 151 7.96 -5.31 1.42
N ASP A 152 6.99 -5.01 2.27
CA ASP A 152 5.63 -5.56 2.13
C ASP A 152 5.00 -5.13 0.80
N HIS A 153 5.27 -3.91 0.34
CA HIS A 153 4.82 -3.41 -0.96
C HIS A 153 5.49 -4.12 -2.15
N ARG A 154 6.80 -4.40 -2.08
CA ARG A 154 7.50 -5.19 -3.10
C ARG A 154 6.97 -6.63 -3.16
N VAL A 155 6.64 -7.23 -2.01
CA VAL A 155 5.96 -8.54 -1.95
C VAL A 155 4.60 -8.47 -2.62
N HIS A 156 3.80 -7.45 -2.29
CA HIS A 156 2.48 -7.21 -2.88
C HIS A 156 2.55 -7.16 -4.41
N HIS A 157 3.42 -6.33 -5.00
CA HIS A 157 3.55 -6.30 -6.46
C HIS A 157 4.02 -7.62 -7.08
N LYS A 158 4.95 -8.32 -6.43
CA LYS A 158 5.52 -9.56 -6.99
C LYS A 158 4.55 -10.74 -6.92
N TYR A 159 3.67 -10.75 -5.93
CA TYR A 159 2.78 -11.88 -5.64
C TYR A 159 1.31 -11.47 -5.46
N SER A 160 0.92 -10.37 -6.10
CA SER A 160 -0.41 -9.77 -6.07
C SER A 160 -1.50 -10.83 -6.25
N GLU A 161 -2.55 -10.76 -5.44
CA GLU A 161 -3.68 -11.70 -5.48
C GLU A 161 -3.32 -13.18 -5.22
N THR A 162 -2.28 -13.43 -4.43
CA THR A 162 -1.93 -14.76 -3.91
C THR A 162 -1.83 -14.74 -2.38
N ASN A 163 -1.64 -15.91 -1.75
CA ASN A 163 -1.41 -15.99 -0.30
C ASN A 163 -0.15 -15.26 0.19
N ALA A 164 0.78 -14.93 -0.70
CA ALA A 164 1.95 -14.13 -0.36
C ALA A 164 1.69 -12.62 -0.41
N ASP A 165 0.58 -12.17 -0.97
CA ASP A 165 0.17 -10.77 -0.92
C ASP A 165 -0.35 -10.44 0.49
N PRO A 166 0.29 -9.49 1.22
CA PRO A 166 -0.11 -9.14 2.58
C PRO A 166 -1.58 -8.72 2.71
N HIS A 167 -2.16 -8.11 1.66
CA HIS A 167 -3.53 -7.58 1.65
C HIS A 167 -4.32 -8.12 0.45
N ASN A 168 -4.12 -9.40 0.13
CA ASN A 168 -4.77 -10.12 -0.96
C ASN A 168 -6.27 -9.78 -1.12
N ALA A 169 -6.59 -9.02 -2.18
CA ALA A 169 -7.95 -8.58 -2.46
C ALA A 169 -8.93 -9.73 -2.78
N LYS A 170 -8.45 -10.92 -3.15
CA LYS A 170 -9.30 -12.12 -3.32
C LYS A 170 -9.96 -12.58 -2.01
N ASN A 171 -9.42 -12.18 -0.86
CA ASN A 171 -10.01 -12.43 0.45
C ASN A 171 -11.11 -11.42 0.81
N GLY A 172 -11.48 -10.55 -0.12
CA GLY A 172 -12.59 -9.60 0.00
C GLY A 172 -12.18 -8.20 0.47
N PHE A 173 -13.13 -7.27 0.39
CA PHE A 173 -12.92 -5.86 0.70
C PHE A 173 -12.47 -5.66 2.16
N PHE A 174 -13.13 -6.28 3.13
CA PHE A 174 -12.79 -6.08 4.54
C PHE A 174 -11.36 -6.54 4.85
N PHE A 175 -10.95 -7.69 4.32
CA PHE A 175 -9.60 -8.22 4.51
C PHE A 175 -8.54 -7.28 3.93
N SER A 176 -8.67 -6.90 2.65
CA SER A 176 -7.73 -6.02 1.96
C SER A 176 -7.70 -4.59 2.50
N HIS A 177 -8.81 -4.13 3.09
CA HIS A 177 -8.90 -2.80 3.68
C HIS A 177 -8.22 -2.74 5.06
N VAL A 178 -8.68 -3.53 6.03
CA VAL A 178 -8.14 -3.49 7.41
C VAL A 178 -7.94 -4.88 8.02
N GLY A 179 -8.69 -5.88 7.58
CA GLY A 179 -8.69 -7.21 8.18
C GLY A 179 -7.32 -7.89 8.20
N TRP A 180 -6.48 -7.64 7.18
CA TRP A 180 -5.10 -8.13 7.13
C TRP A 180 -4.21 -7.65 8.29
N LEU A 181 -4.52 -6.49 8.88
CA LEU A 181 -3.84 -5.96 10.07
C LEU A 181 -4.40 -6.54 11.38
N LEU A 182 -5.59 -7.16 11.32
CA LEU A 182 -6.29 -7.72 12.48
C LEU A 182 -5.95 -9.19 12.71
N CYS A 183 -5.19 -9.83 11.81
CA CYS A 183 -4.81 -11.22 11.89
C CYS A 183 -3.32 -11.43 11.66
N LYS A 184 -2.80 -12.60 12.06
CA LYS A 184 -1.45 -13.03 11.69
C LYS A 184 -1.35 -13.17 10.16
N LYS A 185 -0.23 -12.69 9.60
CA LYS A 185 0.10 -12.84 8.18
C LYS A 185 0.14 -14.32 7.78
N HIS A 186 -0.31 -14.63 6.56
CA HIS A 186 -0.10 -15.95 5.97
C HIS A 186 1.41 -16.27 5.90
N GLU A 187 1.78 -17.54 6.07
CA GLU A 187 3.18 -17.97 6.09
C GLU A 187 3.91 -17.64 4.77
N ASP A 188 3.27 -17.84 3.62
CA ASP A 188 3.69 -17.33 2.30
C ASP A 188 4.17 -15.87 2.28
N VAL A 189 3.52 -14.96 3.01
CA VAL A 189 3.96 -13.56 3.08
C VAL A 189 5.35 -13.47 3.72
N LYS A 190 5.60 -14.29 4.75
CA LYS A 190 6.89 -14.32 5.45
C LYS A 190 7.95 -15.03 4.60
N THR A 191 7.64 -16.19 4.06
CA THR A 191 8.60 -17.01 3.30
C THR A 191 9.00 -16.31 2.01
N LYS A 192 8.04 -15.82 1.22
CA LYS A 192 8.35 -15.09 -0.02
C LYS A 192 8.90 -13.68 0.25
N GLY A 193 8.53 -13.07 1.37
CA GLY A 193 9.07 -11.79 1.82
C GLY A 193 10.56 -11.81 2.14
N LYS A 194 11.11 -12.96 2.58
CA LYS A 194 12.57 -13.13 2.78
C LYS A 194 13.36 -13.07 1.47
N ASN A 195 12.72 -13.38 0.34
CA ASN A 195 13.35 -13.42 -0.98
C ASN A 195 13.26 -12.08 -1.72
N ILE A 196 12.77 -11.02 -1.08
CA ILE A 196 12.78 -9.68 -1.63
C ILE A 196 14.14 -9.04 -1.31
N ASP A 197 14.85 -8.61 -2.34
CA ASP A 197 16.05 -7.80 -2.17
C ASP A 197 15.68 -6.45 -1.55
N LEU A 198 16.31 -6.11 -0.43
CA LEU A 198 16.19 -4.85 0.30
C LEU A 198 17.54 -4.16 0.46
N SER A 199 18.60 -4.66 -0.16
CA SER A 199 19.97 -4.16 0.00
C SER A 199 20.07 -2.66 -0.30
N ASP A 200 19.30 -2.16 -1.28
CA ASP A 200 19.24 -0.73 -1.59
C ASP A 200 18.68 0.13 -0.44
N LEU A 201 17.73 -0.42 0.33
CA LEU A 201 17.10 0.28 1.46
C LEU A 201 17.95 0.15 2.73
N GLU A 202 18.55 -1.02 2.93
CA GLU A 202 19.46 -1.30 4.06
C GLU A 202 20.76 -0.49 3.98
N ASN A 203 21.23 -0.21 2.76
CA ASN A 203 22.38 0.65 2.54
C ASN A 203 22.07 2.16 2.67
N ASP A 204 20.79 2.57 2.73
CA ASP A 204 20.42 3.96 2.97
C ASP A 204 20.45 4.29 4.48
N LYS A 205 21.44 5.09 4.89
CA LYS A 205 21.66 5.49 6.29
C LYS A 205 20.46 6.22 6.91
N LEU A 206 19.66 6.94 6.11
CA LEU A 206 18.49 7.63 6.63
C LEU A 206 17.36 6.64 6.95
N LEU A 207 17.20 5.60 6.13
CA LEU A 207 16.17 4.58 6.35
C LEU A 207 16.50 3.69 7.54
N THR A 208 17.76 3.28 7.66
CA THR A 208 18.24 2.52 8.81
C THR A 208 18.16 3.33 10.11
N PHE A 209 18.43 4.64 10.06
CA PHE A 209 18.18 5.55 11.18
C PHE A 209 16.68 5.60 11.54
N GLN A 210 15.81 5.87 10.56
CA GLN A 210 14.36 5.95 10.80
C GLN A 210 13.85 4.65 11.40
N LYS A 211 14.26 3.49 10.85
CA LYS A 211 13.92 2.18 11.39
C LYS A 211 14.39 2.08 12.84
N LYS A 212 15.67 2.23 13.14
CA LYS A 212 16.22 2.07 14.50
C LYS A 212 15.54 2.93 15.56
N TYR A 213 15.15 4.17 15.21
CA TYR A 213 14.54 5.11 16.15
C TYR A 213 13.02 5.25 15.96
N TYR A 214 12.39 4.38 15.16
CA TYR A 214 11.00 4.55 14.73
C TYR A 214 10.04 4.66 15.91
N LEU A 215 10.22 3.83 16.94
CA LEU A 215 9.37 3.84 18.14
C LEU A 215 9.48 5.10 19.00
N ILE A 216 10.55 5.88 18.82
CA ILE A 216 10.74 7.17 19.49
C ILE A 216 10.21 8.29 18.61
N LEU A 217 10.57 8.28 17.32
CA LEU A 217 10.19 9.32 16.36
C LEU A 217 8.67 9.34 16.08
N MET A 218 8.06 8.16 15.94
CA MET A 218 6.63 8.02 15.62
C MET A 218 5.71 8.67 16.66
N PRO A 219 5.76 8.38 17.97
CA PRO A 219 4.84 9.00 18.92
C PRO A 219 5.02 10.51 18.97
N LEU A 220 6.26 11.00 18.80
CA LEU A 220 6.55 12.43 18.73
C LEU A 220 5.90 13.09 17.51
N ILE A 221 6.11 12.53 16.32
CA ILE A 221 5.72 13.15 15.04
C ILE A 221 4.25 12.89 14.70
N CYS A 222 3.72 11.70 14.97
CA CYS A 222 2.36 11.32 14.60
C CYS A 222 1.30 11.74 15.64
N PHE A 223 1.67 11.86 16.92
CA PHE A 223 0.71 12.10 18.00
C PHE A 223 0.98 13.36 18.82
N ILE A 224 2.20 13.50 19.35
CA ILE A 224 2.52 14.59 20.28
C ILE A 224 2.57 15.94 19.55
N LEU A 225 3.36 16.08 18.49
CA LEU A 225 3.46 17.34 17.74
C LEU A 225 2.12 17.77 17.12
N PRO A 226 1.34 16.89 16.46
CA PRO A 226 0.02 17.26 15.95
C PRO A 226 -0.97 17.72 17.03
N THR A 227 -0.83 17.25 18.27
CA THR A 227 -1.69 17.66 19.40
C THR A 227 -1.21 18.97 20.04
N ILE A 228 0.10 19.12 20.25
CA ILE A 228 0.68 20.26 20.97
C ILE A 228 0.63 21.54 20.13
N VAL A 229 0.84 21.44 18.82
CA VAL A 229 0.90 22.64 17.96
C VAL A 229 -0.40 23.46 18.00
N PRO A 230 -1.60 22.87 17.80
CA PRO A 230 -2.84 23.64 17.90
C PRO A 230 -3.10 24.21 19.29
N TYR A 231 -2.81 23.42 20.32
CA TYR A 231 -2.99 23.79 21.71
C TYR A 231 -2.17 25.03 22.09
N TYR A 232 -0.89 25.08 21.71
CA TYR A 232 -0.01 26.20 22.07
C TYR A 232 -0.09 27.39 21.11
N TYR A 233 -0.14 27.19 19.80
CA TYR A 233 0.07 28.28 18.84
C TYR A 233 -1.20 29.08 18.49
N TRP A 234 -2.38 28.49 18.64
CA TRP A 234 -3.64 29.20 18.41
C TRP A 234 -4.69 28.92 19.49
N ASN A 235 -4.24 28.49 20.67
CA ASN A 235 -5.04 28.31 21.88
C ASN A 235 -6.28 27.42 21.63
N GLU A 236 -6.12 26.35 20.86
CA GLU A 236 -7.14 25.30 20.73
C GLU A 236 -7.25 24.53 22.06
N THR A 237 -8.39 23.92 22.34
CA THR A 237 -8.49 23.03 23.51
C THR A 237 -7.64 21.78 23.30
N PHE A 238 -7.09 21.21 24.38
CA PHE A 238 -6.30 19.99 24.27
C PHE A 238 -7.11 18.84 23.65
N ILE A 239 -8.39 18.72 24.02
CA ILE A 239 -9.31 17.70 23.49
C ILE A 239 -9.52 17.87 21.97
N ASN A 240 -9.85 19.06 21.49
CA ASN A 240 -10.02 19.29 20.05
C ASN A 240 -8.71 19.01 19.29
N SER A 241 -7.58 19.44 19.84
CA SER A 241 -6.26 19.20 19.23
C SER A 241 -5.97 17.70 19.10
N LEU A 242 -6.20 16.93 20.18
CA LEU A 242 -5.95 15.50 20.23
C LEU A 242 -6.91 14.70 19.32
N PHE A 243 -8.20 15.02 19.35
CA PHE A 243 -9.17 14.21 18.60
C PHE A 243 -9.25 14.62 17.11
N VAL A 244 -9.05 15.90 16.77
CA VAL A 244 -9.11 16.38 15.37
C VAL A 244 -7.77 16.26 14.66
N ALA A 245 -6.74 16.95 15.15
CA ALA A 245 -5.44 17.03 14.47
C ALA A 245 -4.62 15.75 14.57
N THR A 246 -4.93 14.88 15.54
CA THR A 246 -4.23 13.61 15.77
C THR A 246 -5.07 12.40 15.38
N PHE A 247 -6.13 12.04 16.15
CA PHE A 247 -6.83 10.78 15.94
C PHE A 247 -7.68 10.73 14.66
N LEU A 248 -8.52 11.73 14.41
CA LEU A 248 -9.30 11.81 13.18
C LEU A 248 -8.37 11.87 11.96
N ARG A 249 -7.37 12.76 11.98
CA ARG A 249 -6.38 12.85 10.91
C ARG A 249 -5.68 11.51 10.66
N TYR A 250 -5.30 10.79 11.70
CA TYR A 250 -4.62 9.49 11.58
C TYR A 250 -5.54 8.44 10.98
N ALA A 251 -6.72 8.24 11.56
CA ALA A 251 -7.70 7.28 11.07
C ALA A 251 -8.09 7.57 9.61
N PHE A 252 -8.29 8.84 9.25
CA PHE A 252 -8.58 9.24 7.88
C PHE A 252 -7.43 8.88 6.93
N THR A 253 -6.19 9.21 7.31
CA THR A 253 -4.99 8.88 6.51
C THR A 253 -4.87 7.37 6.25
N LEU A 254 -5.12 6.54 7.28
CA LEU A 254 -5.12 5.09 7.16
C LEU A 254 -6.20 4.60 6.19
N ASN A 255 -7.46 4.99 6.40
CA ASN A 255 -8.57 4.53 5.56
C ASN A 255 -8.39 4.92 4.09
N ILE A 256 -7.89 6.13 3.81
CA ILE A 256 -7.57 6.54 2.44
C ILE A 256 -6.48 5.67 1.83
N THR A 257 -5.45 5.30 2.59
CA THR A 257 -4.40 4.40 2.07
C THR A 257 -4.94 2.99 1.86
N TRP A 258 -5.77 2.50 2.78
CA TRP A 258 -6.40 1.19 2.70
C TRP A 258 -7.40 1.06 1.56
N LEU A 259 -8.00 2.17 1.10
CA LEU A 259 -8.82 2.17 -0.12
C LEU A 259 -8.00 1.85 -1.37
N VAL A 260 -6.69 2.12 -1.38
CA VAL A 260 -5.81 1.71 -2.49
C VAL A 260 -5.75 0.18 -2.53
N ASN A 261 -5.49 -0.47 -1.39
CA ASN A 261 -5.41 -1.93 -1.29
C ASN A 261 -6.76 -2.62 -1.57
N SER A 262 -7.88 -1.98 -1.21
CA SER A 262 -9.20 -2.58 -1.32
C SER A 262 -9.99 -2.08 -2.54
N ALA A 263 -10.49 -0.85 -2.52
CA ALA A 263 -11.32 -0.31 -3.58
C ALA A 263 -10.59 -0.30 -4.94
N ALA A 264 -9.30 0.05 -4.95
CA ALA A 264 -8.50 0.07 -6.19
C ALA A 264 -8.02 -1.31 -6.68
N HIS A 265 -8.45 -2.41 -6.03
CA HIS A 265 -8.34 -3.78 -6.55
C HIS A 265 -9.69 -4.41 -6.91
N ILE A 266 -10.81 -3.75 -6.62
CA ILE A 266 -12.14 -4.36 -6.71
C ILE A 266 -13.07 -3.56 -7.64
N TRP A 267 -13.11 -2.23 -7.53
CA TRP A 267 -14.13 -1.40 -8.20
C TRP A 267 -13.52 -0.30 -9.08
N GLY A 268 -13.57 -0.51 -10.40
CA GLY A 268 -13.08 0.43 -11.39
C GLY A 268 -12.82 -0.23 -12.74
N HIS A 269 -12.16 0.50 -13.63
CA HIS A 269 -11.85 0.05 -14.99
C HIS A 269 -10.42 -0.51 -15.11
N LYS A 270 -10.15 -1.32 -16.14
CA LYS A 270 -8.83 -1.93 -16.40
C LYS A 270 -8.30 -1.62 -17.80
N PRO A 271 -8.08 -0.33 -18.13
CA PRO A 271 -7.74 0.10 -19.48
C PRO A 271 -6.39 -0.43 -19.98
N TYR A 272 -5.46 -0.82 -19.10
CA TYR A 272 -4.11 -1.25 -19.48
C TYR A 272 -3.94 -2.77 -19.42
N ASP A 273 -4.46 -3.42 -18.39
CA ASP A 273 -4.41 -4.88 -18.26
C ASP A 273 -5.63 -5.43 -17.51
N LYS A 274 -6.50 -6.11 -18.26
CA LYS A 274 -7.71 -6.75 -17.71
C LYS A 274 -7.44 -8.04 -16.93
N ASN A 275 -6.24 -8.61 -17.04
CA ASN A 275 -5.90 -9.90 -16.44
C ASN A 275 -5.40 -9.79 -15.00
N ILE A 276 -5.18 -8.58 -14.49
CA ILE A 276 -4.84 -8.29 -13.09
C ILE A 276 -6.05 -7.71 -12.35
N ASN A 277 -6.08 -7.78 -11.02
CA ASN A 277 -7.16 -7.19 -10.23
C ASN A 277 -7.15 -5.65 -10.11
N PRO A 278 -6.00 -4.97 -9.97
CA PRO A 278 -5.93 -3.51 -9.86
C PRO A 278 -6.75 -2.77 -10.91
N VAL A 279 -7.43 -1.72 -10.49
CA VAL A 279 -8.37 -0.91 -11.28
C VAL A 279 -8.09 0.58 -11.16
N GLU A 280 -8.48 1.35 -12.18
CA GLU A 280 -8.53 2.80 -12.11
C GLU A 280 -9.76 3.25 -11.32
N ASN A 281 -9.56 4.01 -10.25
CA ASN A 281 -10.60 4.54 -9.38
C ASN A 281 -10.37 6.03 -9.06
N ILE A 282 -11.22 6.91 -9.62
CA ILE A 282 -11.07 8.36 -9.52
C ILE A 282 -11.20 8.89 -8.09
N SER A 283 -12.11 8.32 -7.29
CA SER A 283 -12.30 8.72 -5.89
C SER A 283 -11.06 8.41 -5.07
N VAL A 284 -10.47 7.22 -5.28
CA VAL A 284 -9.18 6.86 -4.67
C VAL A 284 -8.08 7.78 -5.18
N ALA A 285 -8.06 8.16 -6.46
CA ALA A 285 -7.04 9.06 -6.98
C ALA A 285 -7.08 10.43 -6.28
N ILE A 286 -8.28 11.00 -6.07
CA ILE A 286 -8.46 12.28 -5.40
C ILE A 286 -7.94 12.25 -3.96
N PHE A 287 -8.40 11.28 -3.16
CA PHE A 287 -8.05 11.23 -1.74
C PHE A 287 -6.67 10.62 -1.49
N ALA A 288 -6.26 9.61 -2.24
CA ALA A 288 -4.91 9.02 -2.12
C ALA A 288 -3.86 9.81 -2.93
N LEU A 289 -4.10 11.09 -3.24
CA LEU A 289 -3.14 12.01 -3.85
C LEU A 289 -2.56 11.56 -5.21
N GLY A 290 -3.26 10.67 -5.91
CA GLY A 290 -2.87 10.12 -7.21
C GLY A 290 -2.76 8.61 -7.28
N GLU A 291 -2.85 7.88 -6.16
CA GLU A 291 -2.63 6.42 -6.16
C GLU A 291 -3.84 5.58 -6.59
N GLY A 292 -4.95 6.21 -7.00
CA GLY A 292 -6.12 5.50 -7.52
C GLY A 292 -6.00 5.04 -8.97
N TRP A 293 -4.96 5.43 -9.69
CA TRP A 293 -4.65 4.97 -11.04
C TRP A 293 -3.92 3.61 -11.00
N HIS A 294 -4.58 2.64 -10.37
CA HIS A 294 -3.92 1.44 -9.85
C HIS A 294 -3.70 0.35 -10.90
N ASN A 295 -4.56 0.27 -11.93
CA ASN A 295 -4.33 -0.62 -13.08
C ASN A 295 -3.08 -0.18 -13.86
N TYR A 296 -2.92 1.13 -14.09
CA TYR A 296 -1.70 1.68 -14.68
C TYR A 296 -0.49 1.34 -13.81
N HIS A 297 -0.59 1.62 -12.52
CA HIS A 297 0.52 1.44 -11.59
C HIS A 297 1.01 -0.01 -11.54
N HIS A 298 0.12 -1.00 -11.43
CA HIS A 298 0.52 -2.41 -11.45
C HIS A 298 1.04 -2.88 -12.80
N THR A 299 0.60 -2.25 -13.88
CA THR A 299 1.10 -2.53 -15.23
C THR A 299 2.51 -1.95 -15.45
N PHE A 300 2.77 -0.76 -14.90
CA PHE A 300 4.02 -0.01 -15.03
C PHE A 300 4.54 0.49 -13.68
N PRO A 301 4.96 -0.42 -12.78
CA PRO A 301 5.27 -0.07 -11.38
C PRO A 301 6.46 0.88 -11.22
N TRP A 302 7.29 1.02 -12.25
CA TRP A 302 8.48 1.88 -12.26
C TRP A 302 8.20 3.31 -12.75
N ASP A 303 6.99 3.64 -13.21
CA ASP A 303 6.64 5.00 -13.62
C ASP A 303 6.48 5.92 -12.39
N TYR A 304 7.17 7.06 -12.37
CA TYR A 304 7.15 7.98 -11.24
C TYR A 304 5.81 8.70 -11.04
N LYS A 305 4.99 8.79 -12.09
CA LYS A 305 3.68 9.44 -12.03
C LYS A 305 2.61 8.52 -11.46
N THR A 306 2.81 7.20 -11.55
CA THR A 306 1.81 6.16 -11.28
C THR A 306 0.51 6.32 -12.08
N ALA A 307 0.53 7.10 -13.16
CA ALA A 307 -0.61 7.37 -14.03
C ALA A 307 -0.16 7.79 -15.44
N GLU A 308 -0.98 7.50 -16.46
CA GLU A 308 -0.78 8.01 -17.82
C GLU A 308 -1.18 9.49 -17.95
N LEU A 309 -2.33 9.86 -17.38
CA LEU A 309 -3.06 11.09 -17.68
C LEU A 309 -2.30 12.36 -17.27
N LYS A 310 -2.62 13.48 -17.95
CA LYS A 310 -2.31 14.85 -17.48
C LYS A 310 -2.75 14.95 -16.01
N TYR A 311 -1.98 15.65 -15.17
CA TYR A 311 -1.95 15.66 -13.69
C TYR A 311 -3.27 15.74 -12.87
N TYR A 312 -4.44 15.54 -13.44
CA TYR A 312 -5.73 15.46 -12.77
C TYR A 312 -5.64 14.51 -11.57
N PHE A 313 -5.92 15.08 -10.41
CA PHE A 313 -6.00 14.35 -9.13
C PHE A 313 -4.71 13.60 -8.74
N ASN A 314 -3.56 13.96 -9.31
CA ASN A 314 -2.27 13.35 -8.97
C ASN A 314 -1.33 14.38 -8.32
N PHE A 315 -1.71 14.78 -7.11
CA PHE A 315 -0.98 15.79 -6.33
C PHE A 315 0.46 15.35 -6.02
N THR A 316 0.70 14.06 -5.82
CA THR A 316 2.03 13.49 -5.59
C THR A 316 2.97 13.75 -6.75
N THR A 317 2.50 13.60 -7.99
CA THR A 317 3.31 13.92 -9.17
C THR A 317 3.65 15.41 -9.26
N VAL A 318 2.69 16.28 -8.93
CA VAL A 318 2.92 17.74 -8.88
C VAL A 318 4.00 18.07 -7.84
N PHE A 319 3.93 17.47 -6.66
CA PHE A 319 4.94 17.61 -5.62
C PHE A 319 6.33 17.16 -6.09
N ILE A 320 6.45 15.97 -6.69
CA ILE A 320 7.73 15.46 -7.22
C ILE A 320 8.27 16.40 -8.32
N ASN A 321 7.42 16.89 -9.22
CA ASN A 321 7.82 17.82 -10.28
C ASN A 321 8.32 19.16 -9.72
N PHE A 322 7.70 19.69 -8.66
CA PHE A 322 8.20 20.88 -7.98
C PHE A 322 9.63 20.65 -7.46
N PHE A 323 9.88 19.52 -6.77
CA PHE A 323 11.22 19.19 -6.29
C PHE A 323 12.20 18.89 -7.43
N ALA A 324 11.74 18.40 -8.57
CA ALA A 324 12.56 18.21 -9.76
C ALA A 324 12.99 19.56 -10.35
N LYS A 325 12.07 20.53 -10.40
CA LYS A 325 12.34 21.90 -10.89
C LYS A 325 13.43 22.61 -10.09
N ILE A 326 13.48 22.39 -8.76
CA ILE A 326 14.54 22.94 -7.90
C ILE A 326 15.76 22.00 -7.78
N GLY A 327 15.81 20.91 -8.55
CA GLY A 327 16.95 19.99 -8.64
C GLY A 327 17.14 19.08 -7.43
N TRP A 328 16.10 18.85 -6.62
CA TRP A 328 16.11 17.94 -5.47
C TRP A 328 15.57 16.55 -5.81
N ALA A 329 14.72 16.43 -6.83
CA ALA A 329 14.35 15.17 -7.48
C ALA A 329 14.96 15.11 -8.89
N TYR A 330 15.35 13.92 -9.35
CA TYR A 330 15.96 13.71 -10.66
C TYR A 330 15.79 12.24 -11.09
N ASP A 331 16.13 11.91 -12.34
CA ASP A 331 16.01 10.54 -12.88
C ASP A 331 14.57 9.98 -12.78
N LEU A 332 13.59 10.85 -13.07
CA LEU A 332 12.15 10.57 -13.07
C LEU A 332 11.81 9.66 -14.26
N LYS A 333 11.47 8.40 -13.99
CA LYS A 333 11.20 7.38 -15.02
C LYS A 333 9.74 7.44 -15.47
N THR A 334 9.49 7.52 -16.77
CA THR A 334 8.13 7.51 -17.31
C THR A 334 7.99 6.58 -18.51
N VAL A 335 6.82 5.98 -18.67
CA VAL A 335 6.49 5.10 -19.79
C VAL A 335 6.27 5.95 -21.04
N SER A 336 6.79 5.49 -22.18
CA SER A 336 6.54 6.14 -23.48
C SER A 336 5.10 5.91 -23.94
N LYS A 337 4.57 6.82 -24.75
CA LYS A 337 3.20 6.70 -25.26
C LYS A 337 3.01 5.43 -26.08
N GLU A 338 4.01 5.08 -26.89
CA GLU A 338 4.00 3.89 -27.75
C GLU A 338 3.92 2.62 -26.90
N MET A 339 4.64 2.56 -25.78
CA MET A 339 4.57 1.41 -24.86
C MET A 339 3.20 1.30 -24.20
N ILE A 340 2.59 2.42 -23.83
CA ILE A 340 1.22 2.43 -23.28
C ILE A 340 0.23 1.93 -24.33
N GLU A 341 0.26 2.50 -25.55
CA GLU A 341 -0.63 2.11 -26.65
C GLU A 341 -0.51 0.62 -26.99
N MET A 342 0.71 0.09 -27.07
CA MET A 342 0.94 -1.33 -27.30
C MET A 342 0.36 -2.19 -26.17
N ARG A 343 0.49 -1.75 -24.92
CA ARG A 343 -0.04 -2.49 -23.77
C ARG A 343 -1.57 -2.48 -23.75
N VAL A 344 -2.18 -1.32 -23.97
CA VAL A 344 -3.64 -1.15 -24.07
C VAL A 344 -4.20 -2.05 -25.18
N LYS A 345 -3.61 -2.03 -26.38
CA LYS A 345 -4.04 -2.88 -27.51
C LYS A 345 -3.93 -4.38 -27.19
N ARG A 346 -2.90 -4.78 -26.42
CA ARG A 346 -2.64 -6.18 -26.11
C ARG A 346 -3.50 -6.73 -24.97
N THR A 347 -3.69 -5.97 -23.90
CA THR A 347 -4.28 -6.46 -22.65
C THR A 347 -5.37 -5.58 -22.05
N GLY A 348 -5.67 -4.42 -22.62
CA GLY A 348 -6.72 -3.53 -22.11
C GLY A 348 -8.11 -4.16 -22.18
N ASP A 349 -8.99 -3.70 -21.31
CA ASP A 349 -10.42 -4.07 -21.29
C ASP A 349 -11.28 -3.28 -22.29
N GLY A 350 -10.68 -2.34 -23.04
CA GLY A 350 -11.37 -1.46 -23.99
C GLY A 350 -11.91 -0.15 -23.38
N SER A 351 -11.70 0.09 -22.08
CA SER A 351 -12.10 1.34 -21.41
C SER A 351 -11.09 2.48 -21.55
N HIS A 352 -9.92 2.22 -22.14
CA HIS A 352 -8.89 3.24 -22.34
C HIS A 352 -9.42 4.36 -23.25
N PRO A 353 -9.28 5.64 -22.87
CA PRO A 353 -9.77 6.74 -23.67
C PRO A 353 -9.01 6.82 -25.00
N VAL A 354 -9.68 6.46 -26.10
CA VAL A 354 -9.17 6.67 -27.45
C VAL A 354 -9.33 8.16 -27.78
N TRP A 355 -8.27 8.82 -28.23
CA TRP A 355 -8.36 10.19 -28.75
C TRP A 355 -8.26 10.16 -30.28
N GLY A 356 -9.33 10.52 -30.99
CA GLY A 356 -9.39 10.55 -32.45
C GLY A 356 -10.45 9.62 -33.06
N TRP A 357 -10.09 8.89 -34.13
CA TRP A 357 -11.02 8.03 -34.86
C TRP A 357 -11.50 6.85 -34.01
N GLY A 358 -12.81 6.76 -33.76
CA GLY A 358 -13.42 5.76 -32.89
C GLY A 358 -13.51 6.17 -31.40
N ASP A 359 -13.20 7.42 -31.06
CA ASP A 359 -13.53 7.99 -29.74
C ASP A 359 -15.06 7.98 -29.56
N LYS A 360 -15.53 7.61 -28.35
CA LYS A 360 -16.95 7.62 -27.98
C LYS A 360 -17.57 9.01 -28.06
N ASP A 361 -16.74 10.04 -27.88
CA ASP A 361 -17.13 11.45 -27.95
C ASP A 361 -16.90 12.03 -29.35
N GLN A 362 -16.43 11.22 -30.32
CA GLN A 362 -16.27 11.67 -31.71
C GLN A 362 -17.64 11.97 -32.33
N PRO A 363 -17.89 13.20 -32.78
CA PRO A 363 -19.16 13.53 -33.43
C PRO A 363 -19.40 12.65 -34.65
N LYS A 364 -20.61 12.07 -34.75
CA LYS A 364 -20.98 11.21 -35.89
C LYS A 364 -20.84 11.94 -37.24
N ASP A 365 -21.02 13.25 -37.25
CA ASP A 365 -20.88 14.04 -38.46
C ASP A 365 -19.41 14.16 -38.90
N GLU A 366 -18.44 14.27 -37.97
CA GLU A 366 -17.01 14.18 -38.28
C GLU A 366 -16.64 12.82 -38.87
N ILE A 367 -17.17 11.74 -38.30
CA ILE A 367 -16.97 10.38 -38.83
C ILE A 367 -17.50 10.29 -40.27
N SER A 368 -18.74 10.73 -40.49
CA SER A 368 -19.38 10.63 -41.82
C SER A 368 -18.75 11.52 -42.90
N LYS A 369 -18.09 12.61 -42.51
CA LYS A 369 -17.42 13.56 -43.43
C LYS A 369 -15.95 13.21 -43.68
N ALA A 370 -15.38 12.27 -42.92
CA ALA A 370 -13.99 11.90 -43.09
C ALA A 370 -13.78 11.10 -44.39
N THR A 371 -12.83 11.53 -45.20
CA THR A 371 -12.38 10.75 -46.35
C THR A 371 -11.31 9.78 -45.87
N ILE A 372 -11.62 8.48 -45.89
CA ILE A 372 -10.67 7.40 -45.57
C ILE A 372 -10.12 6.89 -46.90
N LEU A 373 -8.83 7.15 -47.16
CA LEU A 373 -8.14 6.75 -48.40
C LEU A 373 -7.61 5.33 -48.33
#